data_AF-A0A5B3H055-F1
#
_entry.id   AF-A0A5B3H055-F1
#
_cell.length_a   1.000
_cell.length_b   1.000
_cell.length_c   1.000
_cell.angle_alpha   90.00
_cell.angle_beta   90.00
_cell.angle_gamma   90.00
#
_symmetry.space_group_name_H-M   'P 1'
#
loop_
_entity.id
_entity.type
_entity.pdbx_description
1 polymer ?
#
loop_
_entity_poly.entity_id
_entity_poly.type
_entity_poly.pdbx_seq_one_letter_code
_entity_poly.pdbx_strand_id
1 'polypeptide(L)'
;MGRYKFDKFLMRFSKDAQNAIIKDLVTCCGICEDDYDWNVIDIRVKRANRVQRHRFAETIKKLEAFYNSDESDPCIYDSEGEIDAYISAAYFSRITGRNRKTVTDWIAKGFIETQGFKFGQINIAVQKTIENLKKM
;
A
#
# COMPACT_ATOMS: atom_id res chain seq x y z
N MET A 1 -7.37 6.93 -11.40
CA MET A 1 -7.03 5.55 -11.81
C MET A 1 -5.52 5.46 -12.08
N GLY A 2 -4.72 5.16 -11.06
CA GLY A 2 -3.28 4.94 -11.24
C GLY A 2 -3.03 3.49 -11.67
N ARG A 3 -3.08 3.26 -12.99
CA ARG A 3 -2.92 1.95 -13.65
C ARG A 3 -1.63 1.29 -13.19
N TYR A 4 -1.73 0.12 -12.57
CA TYR A 4 -0.57 -0.73 -12.35
C TYR A 4 0.10 -0.99 -13.70
N LYS A 5 1.42 -0.84 -13.76
CA LYS A 5 2.19 -1.26 -14.94
C LYS A 5 2.28 -2.78 -14.88
N PHE A 6 1.49 -3.42 -15.71
CA PHE A 6 1.57 -4.85 -15.92
C PHE A 6 2.54 -5.11 -17.07
N ASP A 7 3.55 -5.92 -16.81
CA ASP A 7 4.34 -6.49 -17.88
C ASP A 7 3.55 -7.70 -18.42
N LYS A 8 3.44 -7.80 -19.74
CA LYS A 8 2.76 -8.89 -20.43
C LYS A 8 3.77 -9.86 -20.99
N PHE A 9 3.48 -11.15 -20.91
CA PHE A 9 4.18 -12.12 -21.73
C PHE A 9 3.61 -12.05 -23.15
N LEU A 10 4.38 -11.55 -24.11
CA LEU A 10 3.98 -11.42 -25.52
C LEU A 10 4.10 -12.74 -26.31
N MET A 11 4.51 -13.82 -25.64
CA MET A 11 4.73 -15.13 -26.24
C MET A 11 3.52 -16.04 -26.01
N ARG A 12 3.19 -16.87 -27.00
CA ARG A 12 2.26 -17.98 -26.79
C ARG A 12 2.92 -19.03 -25.91
N PHE A 13 2.27 -19.40 -24.81
CA PHE A 13 2.72 -20.50 -23.96
C PHE A 13 2.68 -21.83 -24.73
N SER A 14 3.60 -22.74 -24.42
CA SER A 14 3.52 -24.11 -24.92
C SER A 14 2.28 -24.81 -24.37
N LYS A 15 1.80 -25.85 -25.06
CA LYS A 15 0.61 -26.60 -24.64
C LYS A 15 0.78 -27.22 -23.25
N ASP A 16 1.99 -27.69 -22.93
CA ASP A 16 2.31 -28.24 -21.61
C ASP A 16 2.24 -27.18 -20.50
N ALA A 17 2.74 -25.97 -20.77
CA ALA A 17 2.66 -24.86 -19.83
C ALA A 17 1.20 -24.40 -19.61
N GLN A 18 0.40 -24.37 -20.69
CA GLN A 18 -1.04 -24.08 -20.59
C GLN A 18 -1.76 -25.11 -19.72
N ASN A 19 -1.55 -26.41 -19.99
CA ASN A 19 -2.15 -27.50 -19.21
C ASN A 19 -1.76 -27.44 -17.72
N ALA A 20 -0.51 -27.09 -17.41
CA ALA A 20 -0.06 -26.93 -16.04
C ALA A 20 -0.79 -25.77 -15.32
N ILE A 21 -0.94 -24.63 -15.99
CA ILE A 21 -1.66 -23.46 -15.46
C ILE A 21 -3.14 -23.78 -15.24
N ILE A 22 -3.80 -24.42 -16.22
CA ILE A 22 -5.22 -24.80 -16.14
C ILE A 22 -5.44 -25.71 -14.94
N LYS A 23 -4.64 -26.76 -14.80
CA LYS A 23 -4.73 -27.71 -13.68
C LYS A 23 -4.61 -27.00 -12.34
N ASP A 24 -3.68 -26.06 -12.22
CA ASP A 24 -3.47 -25.31 -10.99
C ASP A 24 -4.66 -24.38 -10.69
N LEU A 25 -5.21 -23.69 -11.70
CA LEU A 25 -6.40 -22.84 -11.55
C LEU A 25 -7.67 -23.62 -11.17
N VAL A 26 -7.89 -24.79 -11.77
CA VAL A 26 -9.02 -25.66 -11.42
C VAL A 26 -8.90 -26.14 -9.98
N THR A 27 -7.69 -26.57 -9.58
CA THR A 27 -7.44 -27.13 -8.24
C THR A 27 -7.46 -26.07 -7.14
N CYS A 28 -6.83 -24.92 -7.38
CA CYS A 28 -6.59 -23.89 -6.37
C CYS A 28 -7.65 -22.79 -6.35
N CYS A 29 -8.35 -22.55 -7.46
CA CYS A 29 -9.30 -21.44 -7.60
C CYS A 29 -10.75 -21.88 -7.88
N GLY A 30 -11.02 -23.19 -7.96
CA GLY A 30 -12.37 -23.72 -8.13
C GLY A 30 -13.02 -23.35 -9.46
N ILE A 31 -12.19 -23.09 -10.49
CA ILE A 31 -12.64 -22.75 -11.83
C ILE A 31 -13.05 -24.04 -12.57
N CYS A 32 -14.20 -24.03 -13.25
CA CYS A 32 -14.58 -25.13 -14.13
C CYS A 32 -13.83 -25.02 -15.46
N GLU A 33 -13.14 -26.07 -15.88
CA GLU A 33 -12.35 -26.08 -17.11
C GLU A 33 -13.23 -25.84 -18.36
N ASP A 34 -14.45 -26.38 -18.36
CA ASP A 34 -15.33 -26.34 -19.54
C ASP A 34 -15.94 -24.96 -19.82
N ASP A 35 -15.85 -24.02 -18.87
CA ASP A 35 -16.47 -22.68 -18.98
C ASP A 35 -15.64 -21.70 -19.83
N TYR A 36 -14.40 -22.05 -20.21
CA TYR A 36 -13.44 -21.11 -20.82
C TYR A 36 -12.75 -21.67 -22.06
N ASP A 37 -12.49 -20.80 -23.05
CA ASP A 37 -11.58 -21.10 -24.16
C ASP A 37 -10.12 -20.86 -23.74
N TRP A 38 -9.44 -21.93 -23.38
CA TRP A 38 -8.05 -21.89 -22.93
C TRP A 38 -7.02 -21.68 -24.03
N ASN A 39 -7.42 -21.59 -25.31
CA ASN A 39 -6.51 -21.23 -26.39
C ASN A 39 -6.02 -19.76 -26.28
N VAL A 40 -6.68 -18.94 -25.45
CA VAL A 40 -6.38 -17.52 -25.27
C VAL A 40 -6.12 -17.21 -23.79
N ILE A 41 -4.93 -17.57 -23.30
CA ILE A 41 -4.48 -17.23 -21.94
C ILE A 41 -3.58 -15.97 -21.97
N ASP A 42 -4.05 -14.85 -21.41
CA ASP A 42 -3.27 -13.60 -21.22
C ASP A 42 -2.79 -13.51 -19.75
N ILE A 43 -1.50 -13.79 -19.52
CA ILE A 43 -0.89 -13.64 -18.18
C ILE A 43 -0.31 -12.24 -18.03
N ARG A 44 -0.73 -11.56 -16.96
CA ARG A 44 -0.26 -10.21 -16.60
C ARG A 44 0.45 -10.25 -15.26
N VAL A 45 1.72 -9.86 -15.25
CA VAL A 45 2.49 -9.75 -14.00
C VAL A 45 2.56 -8.30 -13.59
N LYS A 46 2.13 -8.04 -12.37
CA LYS A 46 2.28 -6.71 -11.77
C LYS A 46 3.72 -6.53 -11.33
N ARG A 47 4.46 -5.64 -12.00
CA ARG A 47 5.81 -5.30 -11.56
C ARG A 47 5.73 -4.45 -10.30
N ALA A 48 6.44 -4.86 -9.25
CA ALA A 48 6.69 -4.00 -8.09
C ALA A 48 7.37 -2.72 -8.58
N ASN A 49 6.67 -1.59 -8.47
CA ASN A 49 7.12 -0.35 -9.07
C ASN A 49 8.11 0.33 -8.10
N ARG A 50 9.41 0.39 -8.44
CA ARG A 50 10.41 1.18 -7.68
C ARG A 50 9.97 2.64 -7.47
N VAL A 51 9.13 3.19 -8.37
CA VAL A 51 8.54 4.54 -8.21
C VAL A 51 7.58 4.61 -7.02
N GLN A 52 6.95 3.51 -6.57
CA GLN A 52 6.19 3.51 -5.31
C GLN A 52 7.11 3.72 -4.09
N ARG A 53 8.36 3.24 -4.10
CA ARG A 53 9.35 3.62 -3.07
C ARG A 53 9.70 5.11 -3.14
N HIS A 54 9.83 5.68 -4.34
CA HIS A 54 9.96 7.14 -4.49
C HIS A 54 8.74 7.92 -3.98
N ARG A 55 7.51 7.36 -4.05
CA ARG A 55 6.31 8.01 -3.48
C ARG A 55 6.39 8.11 -1.96
N PHE A 56 7.07 7.17 -1.31
CA PHE A 56 7.30 7.23 0.13
C PHE A 56 8.49 8.11 0.48
N ALA A 57 9.55 8.17 -0.33
CA ALA A 57 10.74 8.98 -0.04
C ALA A 57 10.42 10.45 0.31
N GLU A 58 9.60 11.13 -0.51
CA GLU A 58 9.18 12.50 -0.18
C GLU A 58 8.24 12.57 1.04
N THR A 59 7.39 11.55 1.22
CA THR A 59 6.45 11.48 2.35
C THR A 59 7.24 11.32 3.65
N ILE A 60 8.19 10.39 3.69
CA ILE A 60 9.13 10.14 4.80
C ILE A 60 9.88 11.43 5.12
N LYS A 61 10.51 12.06 4.12
CA LYS A 61 11.26 13.31 4.33
C LYS A 61 10.41 14.41 4.97
N LYS A 62 9.15 14.58 4.53
CA LYS A 62 8.25 15.60 5.08
C LYS A 62 7.75 15.27 6.48
N LEU A 63 7.47 13.99 6.74
CA LEU A 63 7.08 13.53 8.09
C LEU A 63 8.25 13.65 9.07
N GLU A 64 9.47 13.32 8.66
CA GLU A 64 10.68 13.52 9.47
C GLU A 64 10.94 15.01 9.74
N ALA A 65 10.77 15.87 8.74
CA ALA A 65 10.90 17.31 8.93
C ALA A 65 9.86 17.86 9.92
N PHE A 66 8.62 17.36 9.86
CA PHE A 66 7.58 17.69 10.82
C PHE A 66 7.92 17.15 12.22
N TYR A 67 8.32 15.88 12.33
CA TYR A 67 8.60 15.23 13.62
C TYR A 67 9.80 15.87 14.35
N ASN A 68 10.74 16.44 13.62
CA ASN A 68 11.90 17.13 14.19
C ASN A 68 11.68 18.63 14.37
N SER A 69 10.49 19.17 14.08
CA SER A 69 10.17 20.58 14.30
C SER A 69 9.30 20.77 15.53
N ASP A 70 9.35 21.98 16.09
CA ASP A 70 8.50 22.42 17.21
C ASP A 70 6.99 22.32 16.90
N GLU A 71 6.61 22.16 15.61
CA GLU A 71 5.21 21.94 15.22
C GLU A 71 4.68 20.57 15.68
N SER A 72 5.56 19.62 15.99
CA SER A 72 5.18 18.29 16.44
C SER A 72 4.95 18.19 17.95
N ASP A 73 5.59 19.04 18.75
CA ASP A 73 5.49 19.03 20.22
C ASP A 73 4.04 18.99 20.75
N PRO A 74 3.08 19.77 20.22
CA PRO A 74 1.69 19.72 20.69
C PRO A 74 0.97 18.41 20.34
N CYS A 75 1.52 17.62 19.42
CA CYS A 75 0.96 16.34 18.96
C CYS A 75 1.61 15.14 19.64
N ILE A 76 2.68 15.33 20.42
CA ILE A 76 3.35 14.26 21.15
C ILE A 76 2.60 13.98 22.45
N TYR A 77 2.11 12.75 22.61
CA TYR A 77 1.52 12.29 23.85
C TYR A 77 1.62 10.77 23.95
N ASP A 78 1.46 10.24 25.16
CA ASP A 78 1.32 8.80 25.37
C ASP A 78 -0.09 8.35 25.00
N SER A 79 -0.19 7.43 24.04
CA SER A 79 -1.42 6.68 23.77
C SER A 79 -1.14 5.20 23.95
N GLU A 80 -1.81 4.59 24.93
CA GLU A 80 -1.79 3.13 25.16
C GLU A 80 -0.38 2.58 25.46
N GLY A 81 0.45 3.36 26.14
CA GLY A 81 1.81 2.97 26.54
C GLY A 81 2.87 3.31 25.51
N GLU A 82 2.53 4.11 24.51
CA GLU A 82 3.41 4.50 23.42
C GLU A 82 3.37 6.00 23.16
N ILE A 83 4.52 6.63 23.36
CA ILE A 83 4.77 8.03 23.05
C ILE A 83 5.10 8.14 21.56
N ASP A 84 4.25 8.85 20.81
CA ASP A 84 4.48 9.22 19.41
C ASP A 84 3.79 10.58 19.16
N ALA A 85 4.12 11.22 18.04
CA ALA A 85 3.33 12.32 17.51
C ALA A 85 2.11 11.75 16.79
N TYR A 86 0.92 12.04 17.31
CA TYR A 86 -0.32 11.55 16.74
C TYR A 86 -1.06 12.65 15.99
N ILE A 87 -1.40 12.36 14.73
CA ILE A 87 -2.06 13.33 13.85
C ILE A 87 -3.25 12.73 13.10
N SER A 88 -4.20 13.57 12.71
CA SER A 88 -5.32 13.12 11.88
C SER A 88 -4.91 12.85 10.43
N ALA A 89 -5.69 12.05 9.71
CA ALA A 89 -5.50 11.84 8.27
C ALA A 89 -5.55 13.14 7.43
N ALA A 90 -6.31 14.16 7.89
CA ALA A 90 -6.36 15.46 7.25
C ALA A 90 -5.04 16.23 7.45
N TYR A 91 -4.50 16.18 8.66
CA TYR A 91 -3.23 16.82 8.98
C TYR A 91 -2.05 16.13 8.28
N PHE A 92 -2.04 14.80 8.25
CA PHE A 92 -1.08 14.01 7.47
C PHE A 92 -1.11 14.39 5.99
N SER A 93 -2.30 14.56 5.42
CA SER A 93 -2.48 15.02 4.03
C SER A 93 -1.87 16.41 3.82
N ARG A 94 -2.03 17.32 4.79
CA ARG A 94 -1.47 18.67 4.76
C ARG A 94 0.06 18.67 4.79
N ILE A 95 0.66 17.92 5.72
CA ILE A 95 2.12 17.80 5.85
C ILE A 95 2.72 17.22 4.57
N THR A 96 2.18 16.10 4.10
CA THR A 96 2.79 15.32 3.02
C THR A 96 2.43 15.85 1.63
N GLY A 97 1.32 16.59 1.51
CA GLY A 97 0.71 16.98 0.23
C GLY A 97 -0.02 15.84 -0.47
N ARG A 98 -0.25 14.71 0.22
CA ARG A 98 -1.01 13.57 -0.33
C ARG A 98 -2.50 13.83 -0.19
N ASN A 99 -3.30 13.39 -1.17
CA ASN A 99 -4.74 13.52 -1.04
C ASN A 99 -5.28 12.57 0.04
N ARG A 100 -6.37 12.96 0.71
CA ARG A 100 -6.95 12.19 1.82
C ARG A 100 -7.34 10.77 1.41
N LYS A 101 -7.83 10.57 0.19
CA LYS A 101 -8.18 9.24 -0.35
C LYS A 101 -6.97 8.30 -0.42
N THR A 102 -5.80 8.83 -0.75
CA THR A 102 -4.53 8.08 -0.81
C THR A 102 -4.06 7.73 0.60
N VAL A 103 -4.18 8.67 1.54
CA VAL A 103 -3.88 8.41 2.95
C VAL A 103 -4.79 7.30 3.50
N THR A 104 -6.09 7.36 3.24
CA THR A 104 -7.03 6.30 3.65
C THR A 104 -6.72 4.95 2.98
N ASP A 105 -6.36 4.94 1.70
CA ASP A 105 -5.93 3.73 1.00
C ASP A 105 -4.63 3.14 1.58
N TRP A 106 -3.71 3.99 2.03
CA TRP A 106 -2.46 3.57 2.68
C TRP A 106 -2.69 3.01 4.08
N ILE A 107 -3.63 3.59 4.85
CA ILE A 107 -4.08 3.04 6.13
C ILE A 107 -4.69 1.65 5.90
N ALA A 108 -5.62 1.51 4.96
CA ALA A 108 -6.28 0.22 4.67
C ALA A 108 -5.29 -0.86 4.19
N LYS A 109 -4.14 -0.46 3.63
CA LYS A 109 -3.07 -1.36 3.19
C LYS A 109 -2.01 -1.63 4.27
N GLY A 110 -2.15 -1.06 5.46
CA GLY A 110 -1.19 -1.22 6.56
C GLY A 110 0.15 -0.52 6.31
N PHE A 111 0.17 0.53 5.48
CA PHE A 111 1.37 1.35 5.26
C PHE A 111 1.51 2.50 6.26
N ILE A 112 0.39 2.90 6.86
CA ILE A 112 0.32 3.97 7.86
C ILE A 112 -0.15 3.32 9.16
N GLU A 113 0.61 3.54 10.22
CA GLU A 113 0.32 3.00 11.55
C GLU A 113 -0.72 3.88 12.23
N THR A 114 -1.77 3.25 12.77
CA THR A 114 -2.87 3.95 13.42
C THR A 114 -3.18 3.35 14.77
N GLN A 115 -3.46 4.20 15.75
CA GLN A 115 -3.91 3.81 17.10
C GLN A 115 -5.46 3.78 17.19
N GLY A 116 -6.12 3.39 16.09
CA GLY A 116 -7.59 3.30 16.01
C GLY A 116 -8.32 4.65 15.87
N PHE A 117 -9.62 4.62 16.14
CA PHE A 117 -10.50 5.79 16.12
C PHE A 117 -10.64 6.39 17.52
N LYS A 118 -10.07 7.58 17.74
CA LYS A 118 -10.28 8.39 18.96
C LYS A 118 -10.90 9.73 18.58
N PHE A 119 -11.86 10.20 19.36
CA PHE A 119 -12.60 11.47 19.11
C PHE A 119 -13.21 11.58 17.70
N GLY A 120 -13.67 10.46 17.13
CA GLY A 120 -14.27 10.41 15.79
C GLY A 120 -13.26 10.59 14.64
N GLN A 121 -11.95 10.53 14.91
CA GLN A 121 -10.90 10.65 13.91
C GLN A 121 -9.92 9.49 13.99
N ILE A 122 -9.33 9.12 12.85
CA ILE A 122 -8.22 8.17 12.80
C ILE A 122 -6.96 8.91 13.26
N ASN A 123 -6.33 8.41 14.32
CA ASN A 123 -5.05 8.91 14.82
C ASN A 123 -3.91 8.10 14.20
N ILE A 124 -3.07 8.80 13.44
CA ILE A 124 -1.89 8.26 12.77
C ILE A 124 -0.68 8.48 13.66
N ALA A 125 0.05 7.41 13.95
CA ALA A 125 1.32 7.42 14.67
C ALA A 125 2.45 7.80 13.70
N VAL A 126 3.02 9.00 13.83
CA VAL A 126 3.94 9.56 12.81
C VAL A 126 5.26 8.82 12.79
N GLN A 127 5.93 8.65 13.93
CA GLN A 127 7.23 7.98 14.00
C GLN A 127 7.11 6.53 13.55
N LYS A 128 6.11 5.80 14.05
CA LYS A 128 5.87 4.42 13.61
C LYS A 128 5.56 4.30 12.13
N THR A 129 4.80 5.25 11.58
CA THR A 129 4.55 5.30 10.13
C THR A 129 5.86 5.52 9.36
N ILE A 130 6.74 6.41 9.81
CA ILE A 130 8.07 6.60 9.19
C ILE A 130 8.86 5.29 9.20
N GLU A 131 8.91 4.60 10.34
CA GLU A 131 9.63 3.33 10.48
C GLU A 131 9.07 2.22 9.59
N ASN A 132 7.74 2.09 9.53
CA ASN A 132 7.09 1.11 8.67
C ASN A 132 7.35 1.41 7.19
N LEU A 133 7.23 2.67 6.77
CA LEU A 133 7.51 3.08 5.39
C LEU A 133 8.98 2.89 4.99
N LYS A 134 9.94 2.99 5.93
CA LYS A 134 11.37 2.72 5.68
C LYS A 134 11.70 1.24 5.48
N LYS A 135 10.87 0.32 5.99
CA LYS A 135 11.08 -1.13 5.89
C LYS A 135 10.64 -1.72 4.54
N MET A 136 9.99 -0.94 3.66
CA MET A 136 9.41 -1.37 2.37
C MET A 136 10.31 -1.11 1.14
#